data_AF-A0A1F4AZD4-F1
#
_entry.id   AF-A0A1F4AZD4-F1
#
_cell.length_a   1.000
_cell.length_b   1.000
_cell.length_c   1.000
_cell.angle_alpha   90.00
_cell.angle_beta   90.00
_cell.angle_gamma   90.00
#
_symmetry.space_group_name_H-M   'P 1'
#
loop_
_entity.id
_entity.type
_entity.pdbx_description
1 polymer ?
#
loop_
_entity_poly.entity_id
_entity_poly.type
_entity_poly.pdbx_seq_one_letter_code
_entity_poly.pdbx_strand_id
1 'polypeptide(L)'
;MNVLKDEDLQAFVDGALDEGRLAEVEALLAQHPEKAEKVRVYRQLDEGLRALYDPVLEEPVPERLLVRPRPWRQQPWARAALAAGLVAIGVGIGWFGRGAMLVPGAAASLARQAAVAHAVYAPEVRHPVEVGANEQDHLVRWLSKKLGTDLKTPRLGDFGYDLVGGRLLSGPSGPVAHFMYQDKRGGRLTLYVTAQRDTRQTAFRFSQESGVSVFYWIEGRYGYALSGELPREQLLAIANTVYQELNP
;
A
#
# COMPACT_ATOMS: atom_id res chain seq x y z
N MET A 1 -33.40 10.93 -52.76
CA MET A 1 -34.06 12.26 -52.85
C MET A 1 -33.34 13.14 -51.86
N ASN A 2 -32.49 14.06 -52.34
CA ASN A 2 -31.56 14.79 -51.48
C ASN A 2 -32.33 15.85 -50.68
N VAL A 3 -32.32 15.74 -49.36
CA VAL A 3 -33.05 16.65 -48.47
C VAL A 3 -32.18 17.88 -48.26
N LEU A 4 -32.70 19.07 -48.57
CA LEU A 4 -32.03 20.35 -48.30
C LEU A 4 -32.05 20.63 -46.78
N LYS A 5 -30.89 20.56 -46.12
CA LYS A 5 -30.73 20.77 -44.67
C LYS A 5 -30.38 22.24 -44.36
N ASP A 6 -30.55 22.66 -43.10
CA ASP A 6 -30.19 24.02 -42.67
C ASP A 6 -28.67 24.28 -42.79
N GLU A 7 -27.82 23.25 -42.67
CA GLU A 7 -26.36 23.33 -42.91
C GLU A 7 -26.05 23.72 -44.36
N ASP A 8 -26.78 23.18 -45.33
CA ASP A 8 -26.61 23.52 -46.75
C ASP A 8 -27.00 24.98 -47.03
N LEU A 9 -27.98 25.51 -46.30
CA LEU A 9 -28.41 26.91 -46.42
C LEU A 9 -27.34 27.87 -45.90
N GLN A 10 -26.73 27.56 -44.75
CA GLN A 10 -25.63 28.35 -44.20
C GLN A 10 -24.40 28.29 -45.12
N ALA A 11 -24.00 27.09 -45.56
CA ALA A 11 -22.90 26.95 -46.50
C ALA A 11 -23.15 27.67 -47.84
N PHE A 12 -24.40 27.72 -48.31
CA PHE A 12 -24.78 28.49 -49.50
C PHE A 12 -24.69 30.01 -49.28
N VAL A 13 -25.02 30.50 -48.07
CA VAL A 13 -24.88 31.92 -47.71
C VAL A 13 -23.40 32.30 -47.57
N ASP A 14 -22.59 31.43 -46.98
CA ASP A 14 -21.15 31.62 -46.76
C ASP A 14 -20.30 31.43 -48.04
N GLY A 15 -20.90 30.94 -49.14
CA GLY A 15 -20.17 30.59 -50.36
C GLY A 15 -19.23 29.39 -50.21
N ALA A 16 -19.50 28.51 -49.25
CA ALA A 16 -18.67 27.36 -48.88
C ALA A 16 -19.09 26.04 -49.58
N LEU A 17 -20.02 26.09 -50.53
CA LEU A 17 -20.44 24.92 -51.33
C LEU A 17 -19.54 24.70 -52.55
N ASP A 18 -19.30 23.44 -52.90
CA ASP A 18 -18.67 23.08 -54.17
C ASP A 18 -19.62 23.34 -55.35
N GLU A 19 -19.05 23.50 -56.55
CA GLU A 19 -19.81 23.86 -57.76
C GLU A 19 -20.96 22.88 -58.08
N GLY A 20 -20.77 21.58 -57.79
CA GLY A 20 -21.79 20.55 -58.01
C GLY A 20 -22.96 20.69 -57.03
N ARG A 21 -22.66 20.90 -55.75
CA ARG A 21 -23.68 21.10 -54.72
C ARG A 21 -24.39 22.45 -54.83
N LEU A 22 -23.69 23.49 -55.28
CA LEU A 22 -24.26 24.83 -55.47
C LEU A 22 -25.43 24.80 -56.46
N ALA A 23 -25.25 24.19 -57.65
CA ALA A 23 -26.31 24.08 -58.65
C ALA A 23 -27.51 23.26 -58.15
N GLU A 24 -27.26 22.21 -57.35
CA GLU A 24 -28.31 21.39 -56.75
C GLU A 24 -29.10 22.18 -55.69
N VAL A 25 -28.42 22.93 -54.83
CA VAL A 25 -29.04 23.76 -53.79
C VAL A 25 -29.85 24.90 -54.42
N GLU A 26 -29.36 25.54 -55.48
CA GLU A 26 -30.12 26.58 -56.22
C GLU A 26 -31.41 26.02 -56.83
N ALA A 27 -31.35 24.83 -57.46
CA ALA A 27 -32.51 24.16 -58.02
C ALA A 27 -33.53 23.75 -56.94
N LEU A 28 -33.05 23.34 -55.76
CA LEU A 28 -33.90 23.01 -54.62
C LEU A 28 -34.51 24.27 -53.97
N LEU A 29 -33.77 25.38 -53.89
CA LEU A 29 -34.29 26.65 -53.37
C LEU A 29 -35.40 27.23 -54.25
N ALA A 30 -35.32 27.05 -55.57
CA ALA A 30 -36.39 27.46 -56.49
C ALA A 30 -37.73 26.72 -56.24
N GLN A 31 -37.67 25.53 -55.65
CA GLN A 31 -38.84 24.69 -55.34
C GLN A 31 -39.34 24.88 -53.90
N HIS A 32 -38.57 25.57 -53.04
CA HIS A 32 -38.84 25.71 -51.60
C HIS A 32 -38.77 27.20 -51.16
N PRO A 33 -39.84 27.99 -51.40
CA PRO A 33 -39.85 29.43 -51.11
C PRO A 33 -39.61 29.74 -49.63
N GLU A 34 -40.04 28.87 -48.71
CA GLU A 34 -39.78 29.03 -47.27
C GLU A 34 -38.28 28.99 -46.93
N LYS A 35 -37.48 28.21 -47.67
CA LYS A 35 -36.03 28.11 -47.47
C LYS A 35 -35.29 29.25 -48.18
N ALA A 36 -35.78 29.69 -49.34
CA ALA A 36 -35.28 30.88 -50.01
C ALA A 36 -35.43 32.13 -49.13
N GLU A 37 -36.54 32.25 -48.39
CA GLU A 37 -36.74 33.33 -47.42
C GLU A 37 -35.72 33.27 -46.26
N LYS A 38 -35.44 32.07 -45.71
CA LYS A 38 -34.39 31.90 -44.69
C LYS A 38 -33.02 32.35 -45.20
N VAL A 39 -32.64 31.98 -46.42
CA VAL A 39 -31.38 32.40 -47.05
C VAL A 39 -31.32 33.93 -47.17
N ARG A 40 -32.43 34.58 -47.54
CA ARG A 40 -32.51 36.04 -47.60
C ARG A 40 -32.26 36.68 -46.23
N VAL A 41 -32.89 36.15 -45.17
CA VAL A 41 -32.70 36.62 -43.79
C VAL A 41 -31.24 36.45 -43.35
N TYR A 42 -30.61 35.30 -43.65
CA TYR A 42 -29.21 35.07 -43.31
C TYR A 42 -28.27 36.04 -44.03
N ARG A 43 -28.47 36.29 -45.32
CA ARG A 43 -27.68 37.29 -46.07
C ARG A 43 -27.80 38.69 -45.48
N GLN A 44 -29.01 39.10 -45.07
CA GLN A 44 -29.23 40.39 -44.42
C GLN A 44 -28.50 40.49 -43.07
N LEU A 45 -28.48 39.40 -42.29
CA LEU A 45 -27.76 39.36 -41.04
C LEU A 45 -26.24 39.48 -41.27
N ASP A 46 -25.70 38.75 -42.24
CA ASP A 46 -24.29 38.80 -42.60
C ASP A 46 -23.86 40.19 -43.10
N GLU A 47 -24.69 40.81 -43.94
CA GLU A 47 -24.46 42.19 -44.38
C GLU A 47 -24.45 43.16 -43.20
N GLY A 48 -25.38 43.00 -42.24
CA GLY A 48 -25.42 43.80 -41.02
C GLY A 48 -24.20 43.60 -40.12
N LEU A 49 -23.73 42.35 -39.97
CA LEU A 49 -22.52 42.03 -39.21
C LEU A 49 -21.27 42.59 -39.89
N ARG A 50 -21.14 42.43 -41.21
CA ARG A 50 -20.04 43.03 -41.98
C ARG A 50 -20.03 44.54 -41.84
N ALA A 51 -21.17 45.20 -42.01
CA ALA A 51 -21.27 46.64 -41.83
C ALA A 51 -20.85 47.11 -40.42
N LEU A 52 -21.14 46.31 -39.39
CA LEU A 52 -20.77 46.63 -38.01
C LEU A 52 -19.27 46.44 -37.72
N TYR A 53 -18.65 45.42 -38.33
CA TYR A 53 -17.27 45.01 -38.03
C TYR A 53 -16.23 45.39 -39.09
N ASP A 54 -16.62 45.79 -40.29
CA ASP A 54 -15.71 46.29 -41.34
C ASP A 54 -14.79 47.41 -40.84
N PRO A 55 -15.26 48.38 -40.02
CA PRO A 55 -14.37 49.41 -39.48
C PRO A 55 -13.24 48.87 -38.58
N VAL A 56 -13.42 47.70 -37.95
CA VAL A 56 -12.40 47.08 -37.10
C VAL A 56 -11.17 46.64 -37.92
N LEU A 57 -11.36 46.34 -39.21
CA LEU A 57 -10.25 45.98 -40.10
C LEU A 57 -9.30 47.15 -40.34
N GLU A 58 -9.78 48.38 -40.21
CA GLU A 58 -9.00 49.61 -40.36
C GLU A 58 -8.37 50.07 -39.03
N GLU A 59 -8.70 49.43 -37.90
CA GLU A 59 -8.08 49.74 -36.61
C GLU A 59 -6.61 49.30 -36.58
N PRO A 60 -5.69 50.14 -36.04
CA PRO A 60 -4.30 49.76 -35.89
C PRO A 60 -4.15 48.57 -34.94
N VAL A 61 -3.31 47.60 -35.31
CA VAL A 61 -3.04 46.42 -34.47
C VAL A 61 -2.53 46.85 -33.10
N PRO A 62 -3.21 46.48 -31.99
CA PRO A 62 -2.79 46.88 -30.65
C PRO A 62 -1.36 46.45 -30.31
N GLU A 63 -0.57 47.34 -29.71
CA GLU A 63 0.86 47.10 -29.43
C GLU A 63 1.14 45.83 -28.61
N ARG A 64 0.20 45.43 -27.74
CA ARG A 64 0.30 44.18 -26.96
C ARG A 64 0.38 42.93 -27.84
N LEU A 65 -0.17 42.97 -29.06
CA LEU A 65 -0.14 41.88 -30.03
C LEU A 65 1.09 41.93 -30.93
N LEU A 66 1.80 43.06 -30.98
CA LEU A 66 3.07 43.21 -31.69
C LEU A 66 4.26 42.63 -30.91
N VAL A 67 4.04 42.25 -29.65
CA VAL A 67 5.06 41.57 -28.85
C VAL A 67 5.26 40.17 -29.41
N ARG A 68 6.31 40.01 -30.22
CA ARG A 68 6.78 38.70 -30.69
C ARG A 68 6.89 37.76 -29.48
N PRO A 69 6.14 36.64 -29.44
CA PRO A 69 6.23 35.73 -28.32
C PRO A 69 7.69 35.33 -28.19
N ARG A 70 8.30 35.61 -27.03
CA ARG A 70 9.64 35.10 -26.73
C ARG A 70 9.56 33.59 -26.93
N PRO A 71 10.37 32.99 -27.83
CA PRO A 71 10.38 31.54 -27.93
C PRO A 71 10.70 31.06 -26.53
N TRP A 72 9.78 30.29 -25.94
CA TRP A 72 10.01 29.61 -24.69
C TRP A 72 11.27 28.80 -24.92
N ARG A 73 12.42 29.29 -24.45
CA ARG A 73 13.71 28.64 -24.67
C ARG A 73 13.55 27.28 -24.02
N GLN A 74 13.28 26.27 -24.84
CA GLN A 74 13.35 24.89 -24.42
C GLN A 74 14.82 24.70 -24.06
N GLN A 75 15.14 24.83 -22.77
CA GLN A 75 16.44 24.49 -22.23
C GLN A 75 16.35 23.00 -21.87
N PRO A 76 16.64 22.07 -22.80
CA PRO A 76 16.56 20.64 -22.53
C PRO A 76 17.46 20.25 -21.35
N TRP A 77 18.57 20.98 -21.17
CA TRP A 77 19.47 20.78 -20.04
C TRP A 77 18.84 21.10 -18.68
N ALA A 78 17.93 22.08 -18.61
CA ALA A 78 17.23 22.42 -17.36
C ALA A 78 16.21 21.32 -16.99
N ARG A 79 15.52 20.75 -17.99
CA ARG A 79 14.63 19.58 -17.78
C ARG A 79 15.42 18.32 -17.43
N ALA A 80 16.58 18.10 -18.07
CA ALA A 80 17.47 16.99 -17.76
C ALA A 80 18.06 17.12 -16.35
N ALA A 81 18.45 18.33 -15.93
CA ALA A 81 18.94 18.61 -14.58
C ALA A 81 17.85 18.39 -13.52
N LEU A 82 16.60 18.79 -13.79
CA LEU A 82 15.47 18.54 -12.91
C LEU A 82 15.18 17.03 -12.77
N ALA A 83 15.17 16.30 -13.90
CA ALA A 83 14.96 14.85 -13.91
C ALA A 83 16.08 14.12 -13.16
N ALA A 84 17.34 14.49 -13.38
CA ALA A 84 18.49 13.95 -12.66
C ALA A 84 18.41 14.25 -11.16
N GLY A 85 17.96 15.45 -10.78
CA GLY A 85 17.73 15.83 -9.39
C GLY A 85 16.66 14.97 -8.71
N LEU A 86 15.53 14.72 -9.38
CA LEU A 86 14.46 13.86 -8.85
C LEU A 86 14.93 12.40 -8.69
N VAL A 87 15.71 11.88 -9.64
CA VAL A 87 16.29 10.53 -9.52
C VAL A 87 17.30 10.47 -8.38
N ALA A 88 18.17 11.47 -8.23
CA ALA A 88 19.14 11.53 -7.13
C ALA A 88 18.46 11.63 -5.76
N ILE A 89 17.37 12.41 -5.65
CA ILE A 89 16.54 12.47 -4.44
C ILE A 89 15.87 11.13 -4.18
N GLY A 90 15.29 10.49 -5.21
CA GLY A 90 14.67 9.17 -5.09
C GLY A 90 15.66 8.10 -4.66
N VAL A 91 16.87 8.09 -5.22
CA VAL A 91 17.97 7.20 -4.82
C VAL A 91 18.47 7.55 -3.41
N GLY A 92 18.56 8.83 -3.05
CA GLY A 92 18.92 9.27 -1.70
C GLY A 92 17.91 8.80 -0.67
N ILE A 93 16.63 9.07 -0.88
CA ILE A 93 15.53 8.57 -0.03
C ILE A 93 15.54 7.05 -0.01
N GLY A 94 15.72 6.40 -1.16
CA GLY A 94 15.78 4.95 -1.26
C GLY A 94 17.03 4.32 -0.66
N TRP A 95 18.16 5.03 -0.55
CA TRP A 95 19.41 4.53 0.04
C TRP A 95 19.50 4.78 1.53
N PHE A 96 19.22 6.01 1.95
CA PHE A 96 19.22 6.43 3.35
C PHE A 96 17.93 6.03 4.08
N GLY A 97 16.81 5.92 3.38
CA GLY A 97 15.52 5.47 3.92
C GLY A 97 15.34 3.95 3.97
N ARG A 98 16.33 3.13 3.56
CA ARG A 98 16.26 1.65 3.71
C ARG A 98 16.08 1.22 5.16
N GLY A 99 16.56 2.02 6.11
CA GLY A 99 16.34 1.82 7.55
C GLY A 99 15.08 2.49 8.10
N ALA A 100 14.44 3.39 7.33
CA ALA A 100 13.31 4.22 7.76
C ALA A 100 11.96 3.83 7.14
N MET A 101 11.93 2.91 6.16
CA MET A 101 10.73 2.10 5.92
C MET A 101 10.55 1.16 7.11
N LEU A 102 10.03 1.76 8.18
CA LEU A 102 9.51 1.13 9.38
C LEU A 102 8.40 0.17 8.97
N VAL A 103 8.76 -1.06 8.63
CA VAL A 103 7.92 -2.20 8.99
C VAL A 103 7.64 -2.00 10.49
N PRO A 104 6.38 -1.99 10.95
CA PRO A 104 6.06 -1.93 12.37
C PRO A 104 6.97 -2.92 13.09
N GLY A 105 7.73 -2.42 14.07
CA GLY A 105 9.07 -2.88 14.40
C GLY A 105 9.24 -4.40 14.53
N ALA A 106 10.48 -4.88 14.40
CA ALA A 106 10.83 -6.29 14.52
C ALA A 106 10.18 -7.01 15.72
N ALA A 107 9.83 -6.26 16.77
CA ALA A 107 9.08 -6.72 17.92
C ALA A 107 7.55 -6.91 17.67
N ALA A 108 6.89 -6.04 16.91
CA ALA A 108 5.50 -6.26 16.44
C ALA A 108 5.41 -7.42 15.44
N SER A 109 6.42 -7.59 14.57
CA SER A 109 6.48 -8.77 13.70
C SER A 109 6.69 -10.07 14.48
N LEU A 110 7.45 -10.02 15.59
CA LEU A 110 7.63 -11.16 16.50
C LEU A 110 6.30 -11.57 17.14
N ALA A 111 5.52 -10.61 17.63
CA ALA A 111 4.21 -10.87 18.22
C ALA A 111 3.28 -11.61 17.24
N ARG A 112 3.20 -11.12 16.00
CA ARG A 112 2.41 -11.75 14.94
C ARG A 112 2.88 -13.15 14.62
N GLN A 113 4.19 -13.38 14.51
CA GLN A 113 4.75 -14.71 14.24
C GLN A 113 4.41 -15.71 15.35
N ALA A 114 4.52 -15.28 16.60
CA ALA A 114 4.18 -16.11 17.75
C ALA A 114 2.68 -16.43 17.80
N ALA A 115 1.82 -15.45 17.52
CA ALA A 115 0.37 -15.68 17.41
C ALA A 115 0.01 -16.68 16.30
N VAL A 116 0.61 -16.54 15.12
CA VAL A 116 0.38 -17.47 14.00
C VAL A 116 0.86 -18.87 14.36
N ALA A 117 2.06 -19.01 14.94
CA ALA A 117 2.57 -20.31 15.40
C ALA A 117 1.65 -20.92 16.46
N HIS A 118 1.16 -20.12 17.41
CA HIS A 118 0.20 -20.57 18.42
C HIS A 118 -1.08 -21.10 17.78
N ALA A 119 -1.74 -20.31 16.92
CA ALA A 119 -2.99 -20.69 16.29
C ALA A 119 -2.88 -21.95 15.41
N VAL A 120 -1.73 -22.15 14.77
CA VAL A 120 -1.49 -23.34 13.93
C VAL A 120 -1.27 -24.60 14.77
N TYR A 121 -0.54 -24.50 15.87
CA TYR A 121 -0.06 -25.69 16.60
C TYR A 121 -0.82 -26.00 17.89
N ALA A 122 -1.43 -25.01 18.55
CA ALA A 122 -2.20 -25.22 19.77
C ALA A 122 -3.38 -26.22 19.59
N PRO A 123 -4.13 -26.22 18.47
CA PRO A 123 -5.23 -27.17 18.27
C PRO A 123 -4.79 -28.60 17.92
N GLU A 124 -3.51 -28.85 17.64
CA GLU A 124 -3.00 -30.17 17.24
C GLU A 124 -2.99 -31.12 18.45
N VAL A 125 -3.66 -32.28 18.31
CA VAL A 125 -3.83 -33.25 19.40
C VAL A 125 -2.86 -34.43 19.27
N ARG A 126 -2.57 -34.88 18.04
CA ARG A 126 -1.81 -36.12 17.84
C ARG A 126 -0.30 -35.91 17.97
N HIS A 127 0.21 -34.82 17.40
CA HIS A 127 1.64 -34.49 17.44
C HIS A 127 1.82 -33.02 17.79
N PRO A 128 1.43 -32.59 19.01
CA PRO A 128 1.52 -31.19 19.42
C PRO A 128 2.97 -30.69 19.41
N VAL A 129 3.93 -31.59 19.65
CA VAL A 129 5.37 -31.29 19.77
C VAL A 129 6.21 -32.37 19.08
N GLU A 130 7.45 -32.03 18.71
CA GLU A 130 8.39 -32.98 18.10
C GLU A 130 9.13 -33.79 19.16
N VAL A 131 9.53 -33.12 20.24
CA VAL A 131 10.14 -33.74 21.42
C VAL A 131 9.24 -33.47 22.62
N GLY A 132 8.76 -34.54 23.24
CA GLY A 132 7.88 -34.48 24.40
C GLY A 132 8.61 -34.09 25.68
N ALA A 133 7.85 -33.70 26.71
CA ALA A 133 8.39 -33.32 28.01
C ALA A 133 9.11 -34.47 28.75
N ASN A 134 8.84 -35.73 28.40
CA ASN A 134 9.58 -36.89 28.90
C ASN A 134 11.07 -36.85 28.54
N GLU A 135 11.45 -36.10 27.50
CA GLU A 135 12.83 -35.91 27.06
C GLU A 135 13.26 -34.44 27.17
N GLN A 136 12.79 -33.73 28.20
CA GLN A 136 13.05 -32.30 28.38
C GLN A 136 14.53 -31.90 28.25
N ASP A 137 15.45 -32.66 28.85
CA ASP A 137 16.89 -32.39 28.76
C ASP A 137 17.42 -32.53 27.32
N HIS A 138 16.85 -33.44 26.53
CA HIS A 138 17.17 -33.57 25.12
C HIS A 138 16.59 -32.40 24.31
N LEU A 139 15.31 -32.07 24.52
CA LEU A 139 14.61 -30.93 23.88
C LEU A 139 15.40 -29.63 24.05
N VAL A 140 15.76 -29.31 25.29
CA VAL A 140 16.49 -28.08 25.61
C VAL A 140 17.85 -28.09 24.93
N ARG A 141 18.66 -29.15 25.10
CA ARG A 141 20.00 -29.24 24.46
C ARG A 141 19.92 -29.14 22.94
N TRP A 142 18.93 -29.79 22.33
CA TRP A 142 18.74 -29.77 20.88
C TRP A 142 18.35 -28.37 20.37
N LEU A 143 17.35 -27.73 20.97
CA LEU A 143 16.94 -26.37 20.59
C LEU A 143 18.03 -25.34 20.89
N SER A 144 18.71 -25.45 22.03
CA SER A 144 19.85 -24.63 22.40
C SER A 144 20.94 -24.67 21.33
N LYS A 145 21.30 -25.87 20.86
CA LYS A 145 22.26 -26.06 19.77
C LYS A 145 21.80 -25.44 18.45
N LYS A 146 20.50 -25.50 18.14
CA LYS A 146 19.94 -24.94 16.91
C LYS A 146 19.87 -23.42 16.94
N LEU A 147 19.56 -22.82 18.09
CA LEU A 147 19.49 -21.36 18.24
C LEU A 147 20.85 -20.73 18.57
N GLY A 148 21.84 -21.52 18.99
CA GLY A 148 23.15 -21.01 19.39
C GLY A 148 23.13 -20.31 20.76
N THR A 149 22.23 -20.71 21.65
CA THR A 149 22.08 -20.15 23.00
C THR A 149 21.68 -21.21 24.00
N ASP A 150 21.96 -20.98 25.27
CA ASP A 150 21.46 -21.85 26.33
C ASP A 150 20.01 -21.47 26.65
N LEU A 151 19.07 -22.23 26.09
CA LEU A 151 17.66 -22.10 26.41
C LEU A 151 17.34 -22.76 27.74
N LYS A 152 16.35 -22.21 28.44
CA LYS A 152 15.73 -22.82 29.59
C LYS A 152 14.23 -22.94 29.35
N THR A 153 13.61 -23.90 30.00
CA THR A 153 12.15 -24.07 29.99
C THR A 153 11.57 -23.54 31.30
N PRO A 154 10.85 -22.40 31.26
CA PRO A 154 10.19 -21.88 32.44
C PRO A 154 9.19 -22.87 33.03
N ARG A 155 9.12 -22.94 34.36
CA ARG A 155 8.15 -23.74 35.10
C ARG A 155 6.89 -22.92 35.34
N LEU A 156 5.78 -23.35 34.73
CA LEU A 156 4.49 -22.65 34.83
C LEU A 156 3.49 -23.40 35.71
N GLY A 157 3.98 -24.30 36.57
CA GLY A 157 3.16 -25.13 37.45
C GLY A 157 2.30 -24.33 38.42
N ASP A 158 2.79 -23.18 38.89
CA ASP A 158 2.05 -22.28 39.78
C ASP A 158 0.81 -21.67 39.10
N PHE A 159 0.81 -21.60 37.77
CA PHE A 159 -0.34 -21.18 36.96
C PHE A 159 -1.16 -22.36 36.42
N GLY A 160 -0.81 -23.59 36.82
CA GLY A 160 -1.48 -24.82 36.38
C GLY A 160 -1.13 -25.27 34.96
N TYR A 161 -0.02 -24.80 34.40
CA TYR A 161 0.47 -25.17 33.08
C TYR A 161 1.69 -26.10 33.17
N ASP A 162 1.57 -27.26 32.55
CA ASP A 162 2.66 -28.24 32.43
C ASP A 162 3.31 -28.15 31.05
N LEU A 163 4.63 -28.36 30.98
CA LEU A 163 5.35 -28.44 29.71
C LEU A 163 4.88 -29.71 28.97
N VAL A 164 4.45 -29.53 27.73
CA VAL A 164 4.10 -30.63 26.81
C VAL A 164 5.33 -31.06 26.04
N GLY A 165 6.16 -30.09 25.66
CA GLY A 165 7.41 -30.29 24.93
C GLY A 165 7.72 -29.09 24.04
N GLY A 166 8.41 -29.33 22.94
CA GLY A 166 8.70 -28.27 21.98
C GLY A 166 9.04 -28.75 20.58
N ARG A 167 9.27 -27.79 19.69
CA ARG A 167 9.65 -28.01 18.30
C ARG A 167 10.47 -26.86 17.74
N LEU A 168 11.20 -27.17 16.67
CA LEU A 168 11.98 -26.20 15.93
C LEU A 168 11.16 -25.68 14.74
N LEU A 169 10.99 -24.37 14.65
CA LEU A 169 10.36 -23.71 13.50
C LEU A 169 11.40 -22.95 12.69
N SER A 170 11.05 -22.63 11.45
CA SER A 170 11.81 -21.70 10.60
C SER A 170 11.12 -20.35 10.60
N GLY A 171 11.76 -19.36 11.22
CA GLY A 171 11.32 -17.97 11.21
C GLY A 171 12.08 -17.12 10.18
N PRO A 172 11.62 -15.90 9.88
CA PRO A 172 12.27 -15.02 8.88
C PRO A 172 13.70 -14.61 9.22
N SER A 173 14.06 -14.64 10.50
CA SER A 173 15.41 -14.29 10.99
C SER A 173 16.28 -15.51 11.27
N GLY A 174 15.77 -16.73 11.11
CA GLY A 174 16.50 -17.97 11.39
C GLY A 174 15.69 -19.00 12.19
N PRO A 175 16.38 -19.93 12.88
CA PRO A 175 15.73 -20.97 13.67
C PRO A 175 14.96 -20.38 14.87
N VAL A 176 13.84 -21.02 15.19
CA VAL A 176 12.92 -20.59 16.24
C VAL A 176 12.65 -21.78 17.16
N ALA A 177 12.79 -21.59 18.45
CA ALA A 177 12.34 -22.55 19.45
C ALA A 177 10.88 -22.24 19.81
N HIS A 178 10.03 -23.27 19.74
CA HIS A 178 8.63 -23.18 20.09
C HIS A 178 8.32 -24.21 21.18
N PHE A 179 8.10 -23.74 22.40
CA PHE A 179 7.69 -24.57 23.53
C PHE A 179 6.18 -24.49 23.69
N MET A 180 5.56 -25.62 24.05
CA MET A 180 4.13 -25.72 24.28
C MET A 180 3.86 -26.18 25.70
N TYR A 181 2.90 -25.52 26.34
CA TYR A 181 2.39 -25.80 27.66
C TYR A 181 0.89 -26.07 27.60
N GLN A 182 0.39 -26.84 28.56
CA GLN A 182 -1.02 -27.19 28.64
C GLN A 182 -1.52 -27.12 30.08
N ASP A 183 -2.72 -26.60 30.27
CA ASP A 183 -3.42 -26.71 31.54
C ASP A 183 -4.26 -28.01 31.63
N LYS A 184 -4.81 -28.26 32.82
CA LYS A 184 -5.70 -29.42 33.08
C LYS A 184 -7.01 -29.41 32.28
N ARG A 185 -7.41 -28.26 31.73
CA ARG A 185 -8.61 -28.06 30.91
C ARG A 185 -8.32 -28.18 29.41
N GLY A 186 -7.06 -28.40 29.02
CA GLY A 186 -6.62 -28.45 27.63
C GLY A 186 -6.25 -27.11 27.02
N GLY A 187 -6.31 -26.01 27.79
CA GLY A 187 -5.87 -24.69 27.36
C GLY A 187 -4.37 -24.71 27.06
N ARG A 188 -3.97 -24.07 25.96
CA ARG A 188 -2.60 -24.07 25.46
C ARG A 188 -1.93 -22.72 25.70
N LEU A 189 -0.66 -22.78 26.06
CA LEU A 189 0.24 -21.64 26.04
C LEU A 189 1.47 -22.00 25.22
N THR A 190 2.02 -21.03 24.51
CA THR A 190 3.25 -21.26 23.75
C THR A 190 4.27 -20.16 23.98
N LEU A 191 5.52 -20.59 24.15
CA LEU A 191 6.68 -19.71 24.26
C LEU A 191 7.50 -19.81 22.97
N TYR A 192 7.60 -18.68 22.28
CA TYR A 192 8.32 -18.53 21.02
C TYR A 192 9.62 -17.78 21.29
N VAL A 193 10.76 -18.36 20.89
CA VAL A 193 12.10 -17.78 21.08
C VAL A 193 12.84 -17.75 19.76
N THR A 194 13.38 -16.60 19.39
CA THR A 194 14.15 -16.42 18.14
C THR A 194 15.30 -15.45 18.35
N ALA A 195 16.38 -15.63 17.58
CA ALA A 195 17.40 -14.60 17.47
C ALA A 195 16.82 -13.33 16.83
N GLN A 196 17.19 -12.17 17.34
CA GLN A 196 16.74 -10.87 16.85
C GLN A 196 17.92 -10.07 16.29
N ARG A 197 17.69 -9.38 15.17
CA ARG A 197 18.72 -8.56 14.51
C ARG A 197 18.92 -7.21 15.21
N ASP A 198 17.84 -6.66 15.76
CA ASP A 198 17.85 -5.44 16.58
C ASP A 198 17.92 -5.82 18.05
N THR A 199 19.05 -5.52 18.70
CA THR A 199 19.32 -5.88 20.11
C THR A 199 18.82 -4.82 21.08
N ARG A 200 18.02 -3.84 20.63
CA ARG A 200 17.41 -2.89 21.55
C ARG A 200 16.47 -3.63 22.49
N GLN A 201 16.85 -3.67 23.77
CA GLN A 201 15.99 -4.20 24.82
C GLN A 201 14.64 -3.49 24.80
N THR A 202 13.59 -4.27 24.99
CA THR A 202 12.23 -3.73 25.05
C THR A 202 11.58 -4.14 26.35
N ALA A 203 10.92 -3.19 27.02
CA ALA A 203 9.98 -3.50 28.08
C ALA A 203 8.84 -4.38 27.53
N PHE A 204 8.16 -5.12 28.40
CA PHE A 204 7.02 -5.95 28.02
C PHE A 204 6.02 -5.17 27.16
N ARG A 205 5.78 -5.70 25.95
CA ARG A 205 4.77 -5.20 25.03
C ARG A 205 3.68 -6.23 24.88
N PHE A 206 2.47 -5.74 24.71
CA PHE A 206 1.28 -6.55 24.47
C PHE A 206 0.78 -6.32 23.05
N SER A 207 0.42 -7.39 22.35
CA SER A 207 -0.37 -7.35 21.13
C SER A 207 -1.47 -8.40 21.21
N GLN A 208 -2.54 -8.19 20.46
CA GLN A 208 -3.57 -9.20 20.27
C GLN A 208 -3.76 -9.40 18.78
N GLU A 209 -3.59 -10.63 18.32
CA GLU A 209 -3.64 -10.99 16.90
C GLU A 209 -4.66 -12.13 16.74
N SER A 210 -5.75 -11.86 16.01
CA SER A 210 -6.80 -12.87 15.71
C SER A 210 -7.34 -13.64 16.92
N GLY A 211 -7.51 -12.96 18.07
CA GLY A 211 -7.99 -13.57 19.31
C GLY A 211 -6.91 -14.17 20.21
N VAL A 212 -5.67 -14.31 19.71
CA VAL A 212 -4.52 -14.75 20.50
C VAL A 212 -3.86 -13.54 21.16
N SER A 213 -3.80 -13.55 22.48
CA SER A 213 -3.06 -12.57 23.28
C SER A 213 -1.57 -12.92 23.24
N VAL A 214 -0.71 -11.93 23.00
CA VAL A 214 0.75 -12.10 22.94
C VAL A 214 1.46 -11.05 23.77
N PHE A 215 2.27 -11.51 24.73
CA PHE A 215 3.28 -10.68 25.39
C PHE A 215 4.64 -10.96 24.80
N TYR A 216 5.36 -9.91 24.41
CA TYR A 216 6.68 -10.05 23.81
C TYR A 216 7.67 -9.03 24.37
N TRP A 217 8.94 -9.42 24.37
CA TRP A 217 10.07 -8.60 24.78
C TRP A 217 11.33 -9.05 24.06
N ILE A 218 12.33 -8.17 24.06
CA ILE A 218 13.66 -8.41 23.48
C ILE A 218 14.65 -8.25 24.62
N GLU A 219 15.48 -9.27 24.81
CA GLU A 219 16.53 -9.30 25.81
C GLU A 219 17.83 -9.74 25.14
N GLY A 220 18.84 -8.87 25.16
CA GLY A 220 20.10 -9.07 24.45
C GLY A 220 19.89 -9.33 22.95
N ARG A 221 20.22 -10.55 22.50
CA ARG A 221 20.12 -10.97 21.09
C ARG A 221 18.88 -11.83 20.79
N TYR A 222 17.98 -12.00 21.74
CA TYR A 222 16.82 -12.89 21.61
C TYR A 222 15.52 -12.15 21.84
N GLY A 223 14.55 -12.45 20.98
CA GLY A 223 13.16 -12.05 21.14
C GLY A 223 12.36 -13.22 21.70
N TYR A 224 11.55 -12.92 22.71
CA TYR A 224 10.66 -13.86 23.36
C TYR A 224 9.22 -13.40 23.16
N ALA A 225 8.32 -14.35 22.92
CA ALA A 225 6.89 -14.08 22.85
C ALA A 225 6.09 -15.21 23.47
N LEU A 226 5.28 -14.88 24.47
CA LEU A 226 4.34 -15.77 25.13
C LEU A 226 2.95 -15.55 24.53
N SER A 227 2.34 -16.60 23.98
CA SER A 227 1.06 -16.54 23.27
C SER A 227 0.03 -17.47 23.90
N GLY A 228 -1.22 -17.02 23.94
CA GLY A 228 -2.34 -17.79 24.49
C GLY A 228 -3.71 -17.17 24.28
N GLU A 229 -4.75 -17.99 24.35
CA GLU A 229 -6.15 -17.55 24.39
C GLU A 229 -6.58 -17.17 25.81
N LEU A 230 -5.83 -16.24 26.43
CA LEU A 230 -6.07 -15.77 27.80
C LEU A 230 -6.30 -14.25 27.84
N PRO A 231 -7.02 -13.74 28.85
CA PRO A 231 -7.08 -12.31 29.12
C PRO A 231 -5.69 -11.73 29.38
N ARG A 232 -5.49 -10.46 28.99
CA ARG A 232 -4.22 -9.74 29.12
C ARG A 232 -3.60 -9.83 30.52
N GLU A 233 -4.40 -9.67 31.57
CA GLU A 233 -3.92 -9.66 32.96
C GLU A 233 -3.32 -11.01 33.38
N GLN A 234 -3.98 -12.10 33.01
CA GLN A 234 -3.50 -13.45 33.29
C GLN A 234 -2.22 -13.75 32.51
N LEU A 235 -2.21 -13.42 31.21
CA LEU A 235 -1.03 -13.65 30.39
C LEU A 235 0.16 -12.79 30.84
N LEU A 236 -0.08 -11.58 31.34
CA LEU A 236 0.97 -10.72 31.90
C LEU A 236 1.60 -11.33 33.16
N ALA A 237 0.80 -11.89 34.06
CA ALA A 237 1.31 -12.56 35.26
C ALA A 237 2.25 -13.72 34.90
N ILE A 238 1.84 -14.54 33.92
CA ILE A 238 2.65 -15.66 33.42
C ILE A 238 3.92 -15.14 32.72
N ALA A 239 3.81 -14.09 31.89
CA ALA A 239 4.94 -13.50 31.19
C ALA A 239 6.01 -12.96 32.16
N ASN A 240 5.60 -12.38 33.29
CA ASN A 240 6.54 -11.94 34.33
C ASN A 240 7.33 -13.10 34.93
N THR A 241 6.67 -14.21 35.26
CA THR A 241 7.35 -15.42 35.78
C THR A 241 8.31 -16.00 34.74
N VAL A 242 7.88 -16.08 33.48
CA VAL A 242 8.75 -16.53 32.38
C VAL A 242 10.00 -15.65 32.27
N TYR A 243 9.86 -14.34 32.36
CA TYR A 243 10.99 -13.41 32.30
C TYR A 243 11.98 -13.59 33.46
N GLN A 244 11.48 -13.77 34.68
CA GLN A 244 12.32 -14.00 35.85
C GLN A 244 13.08 -15.34 35.77
N GLU A 245 12.45 -16.41 35.30
CA GLU A 245 13.13 -17.71 35.18
C GLU A 245 14.17 -17.76 34.06
N LEU A 246 13.96 -16.99 32.99
CA LEU A 246 14.92 -16.89 31.89
C LEU A 246 16.10 -15.98 32.23
N ASN A 247 15.92 -15.00 33.14
CA ASN A 247 16.93 -14.03 33.57
C ASN A 247 17.08 -14.01 35.10
N PRO A 248 17.66 -15.07 35.71
CA PRO A 248 17.92 -15.12 37.15
C PRO A 248 19.04 -14.18 37.61
#